data_AF-A0A2V5UPM0-F1
#
_entry.id   AF-A0A2V5UPM0-F1
#
_cell.length_a   1.000
_cell.length_b   1.000
_cell.length_c   1.000
_cell.angle_alpha   90.00
_cell.angle_beta   90.00
_cell.angle_gamma   90.00
#
_symmetry.space_group_name_H-M   'P 1'
#
loop_
_entity.id
_entity.type
_entity.pdbx_description
1 polymer ?
#
loop_
_entity_poly.entity_id
_entity_poly.type
_entity_poly.pdbx_seq_one_letter_code
_entity_poly.pdbx_strand_id
1 'polypeptide(L)'
;FNFFPREQVKVVKFEEFKENPRETLASIFSFLGCKPLRSVRSKDRNIVPYERAMNWEERVFLFNLFAEDIANVEQMLGWDCSDWKL
;
A
#
# COMPACT_ATOMS: atom_id res chain seq x y z
N PHE A 1 -0.20 -11.37 13.89
CA PHE A 1 1.24 -11.63 14.03
C PHE A 1 1.48 -12.88 14.88
N ASN A 2 0.86 -14.02 14.51
CA ASN A 2 0.84 -15.22 15.35
C ASN A 2 2.04 -16.14 15.10
N PHE A 3 2.62 -16.07 13.89
CA PHE A 3 3.74 -16.90 13.46
C PHE A 3 5.03 -16.10 13.25
N PHE A 4 4.88 -14.83 12.88
CA PHE A 4 5.98 -13.90 12.72
C PHE A 4 5.72 -12.65 13.57
N PRO A 5 6.70 -12.19 14.35
CA PRO A 5 6.61 -10.96 15.11
C PRO A 5 6.58 -9.75 14.16
N ARG A 6 6.07 -8.60 14.65
CA ARG A 6 5.87 -7.39 13.82
C ARG A 6 7.16 -6.91 13.17
N GLU A 7 8.28 -7.06 13.86
CA GLU A 7 9.61 -6.62 13.43
C GLU A 7 10.15 -7.45 12.26
N GLN A 8 9.56 -8.62 11.97
CA GLN A 8 9.92 -9.49 10.85
C GLN A 8 8.95 -9.36 9.66
N VAL A 9 7.98 -8.45 9.73
CA VAL A 9 7.01 -8.23 8.66
C VAL A 9 6.93 -6.74 8.34
N LYS A 10 7.38 -6.37 7.13
CA LYS A 10 7.20 -5.02 6.63
C LYS A 10 6.03 -4.98 5.65
N VAL A 11 5.01 -4.22 6.00
CA VAL A 11 3.91 -3.88 5.10
C VAL A 11 4.18 -2.50 4.52
N VAL A 12 3.94 -2.32 3.22
CA VAL A 12 4.15 -1.07 2.51
C VAL A 12 2.86 -0.70 1.79
N LYS A 13 2.34 0.50 2.06
CA LYS A 13 1.16 1.02 1.37
C LYS A 13 1.56 1.44 -0.05
N PHE A 14 0.77 1.04 -1.03
CA PHE A 14 1.11 1.28 -2.44
C PHE A 14 1.08 2.76 -2.81
N GLU A 15 0.12 3.50 -2.27
CA GLU A 15 -0.03 4.95 -2.45
C GLU A 15 1.21 5.69 -1.92
N GLU A 16 1.67 5.35 -0.71
CA GLU A 16 2.90 5.91 -0.12
C GLU A 16 4.12 5.60 -0.99
N PHE A 17 4.24 4.37 -1.50
CA PHE A 17 5.32 4.00 -2.42
C PHE A 17 5.28 4.79 -3.72
N LYS A 18 4.10 5.09 -4.26
CA LYS A 18 3.97 5.91 -5.48
C LYS A 18 4.38 7.36 -5.25
N GLU A 19 4.03 7.92 -4.11
CA GLU A 19 4.35 9.31 -3.76
C GLU A 19 5.82 9.48 -3.32
N ASN A 20 6.34 8.53 -2.55
CA ASN A 20 7.65 8.60 -1.90
C ASN A 20 8.55 7.38 -2.23
N PRO A 21 8.76 7.03 -3.52
CA PRO A 21 9.37 5.77 -3.91
C PRO A 21 10.81 5.60 -3.40
N ARG A 22 11.58 6.69 -3.25
CA ARG A 22 12.97 6.61 -2.78
C ARG A 22 13.04 6.26 -1.31
N GLU A 23 12.25 6.95 -0.51
CA GLU A 23 12.14 6.80 0.94
C GLU A 23 11.60 5.41 1.28
N THR A 24 10.53 5.00 0.60
CA THR A 24 9.95 3.66 0.78
C THR A 24 10.94 2.56 0.39
N LEU A 25 11.66 2.68 -0.73
CA LEU A 25 12.70 1.72 -1.12
C LEU A 25 13.86 1.70 -0.13
N ALA A 26 14.34 2.85 0.32
CA ALA A 26 15.39 2.91 1.34
C ALA A 26 14.96 2.19 2.62
N SER A 27 13.71 2.39 3.04
CA SER A 27 13.11 1.70 4.20
C SER A 27 13.01 0.19 3.99
N ILE A 28 12.62 -0.28 2.79
CA ILE A 28 12.59 -1.71 2.45
C ILE A 28 14.01 -2.31 2.48
N PHE A 29 14.99 -1.63 1.87
CA PHE A 29 16.37 -2.12 1.85
C PHE A 29 16.97 -2.19 3.24
N SER A 30 16.72 -1.19 4.08
CA SER A 30 17.13 -1.19 5.48
C SER A 30 16.51 -2.37 6.24
N PHE A 31 15.22 -2.64 6.04
CA PHE A 31 14.53 -3.77 6.66
C PHE A 31 15.11 -5.13 6.22
N LEU A 32 15.51 -5.25 4.96
CA LEU A 32 16.16 -6.45 4.41
C LEU A 32 17.66 -6.55 4.76
N GLY A 33 18.24 -5.58 5.48
CA GLY A 33 19.67 -5.55 5.78
C GLY A 33 20.56 -5.31 4.55
N CYS A 34 20.01 -4.73 3.48
CA CYS A 34 20.70 -4.48 2.22
C CYS A 34 21.22 -3.03 2.14
N LYS A 35 22.30 -2.82 1.37
CA LYS A 35 22.81 -1.46 1.09
C LYS A 35 21.81 -0.68 0.23
N PRO A 36 21.61 0.62 0.48
CA PRO A 36 20.66 1.42 -0.29
C PRO A 36 21.04 1.46 -1.78
N LEU A 37 20.01 1.52 -2.64
CA LEU A 37 20.21 1.65 -4.08
C LEU A 37 20.77 3.04 -4.42
N ARG A 38 21.84 3.07 -5.21
CA ARG A 38 22.45 4.34 -5.69
C ARG A 38 21.58 5.07 -6.70
N SER A 39 20.81 4.33 -7.50
CA SER A 39 19.89 4.89 -8.48
C SER A 39 18.72 3.94 -8.70
N VAL A 40 17.51 4.48 -8.66
CA VAL A 40 16.29 3.75 -8.99
C VAL A 40 15.73 4.36 -10.27
N ARG A 41 15.57 3.55 -11.32
CA ARG A 41 14.78 3.95 -12.48
C ARG A 41 13.35 3.51 -12.25
N SER A 42 12.47 4.45 -11.92
CA SER A 42 11.04 4.17 -11.94
C SER A 42 10.62 3.95 -13.39
N LYS A 43 10.01 2.80 -13.65
CA LYS A 43 9.36 2.53 -14.93
C LYS A 43 8.06 1.81 -14.63
N ASP A 44 6.99 2.42 -15.07
CA ASP A 44 5.72 1.74 -15.17
C ASP A 44 5.87 0.57 -16.16
N ARG A 45 5.45 -0.60 -15.70
CA ARG A 45 5.52 -1.88 -16.41
C ARG A 45 4.22 -2.61 -16.18
N ASN A 46 3.72 -3.28 -17.21
CA ASN A 46 2.49 -4.08 -17.17
C ASN A 46 1.26 -3.29 -16.69
N ILE A 47 1.18 -1.99 -17.03
CA ILE A 47 -0.06 -1.22 -16.83
C ILE A 47 -1.06 -1.67 -17.90
N VAL A 48 -2.06 -2.42 -17.48
CA VAL A 48 -3.25 -2.68 -18.27
C VAL A 48 -4.24 -1.57 -17.94
N PRO A 49 -4.62 -0.71 -18.91
CA PRO A 49 -5.61 0.33 -18.64
C PRO A 49 -6.97 -0.33 -18.35
N TYR A 50 -7.68 0.21 -17.35
CA TYR A 50 -9.06 -0.17 -17.11
C TYR A 50 -9.94 0.30 -18.27
N GLU A 51 -10.90 -0.54 -18.69
CA GLU A 51 -11.82 -0.21 -19.78
C GLU A 51 -12.72 0.99 -19.44
N ARG A 52 -13.05 1.16 -18.17
CA ARG A 52 -13.81 2.31 -17.65
C ARG A 52 -13.42 2.63 -16.21
N ALA A 53 -13.72 3.86 -15.79
CA ALA A 53 -13.69 4.23 -14.39
C ALA A 53 -14.84 3.54 -13.61
N MET A 54 -14.60 3.30 -12.32
CA MET A 54 -15.64 2.91 -11.37
C MET A 54 -16.65 4.05 -11.22
N ASN A 55 -17.94 3.73 -11.28
CA ASN A 55 -18.98 4.73 -11.02
C ASN A 55 -19.18 4.95 -9.50
N TRP A 56 -19.99 5.94 -9.14
CA TRP A 56 -20.20 6.32 -7.75
C TRP A 56 -20.94 5.24 -6.95
N GLU A 57 -21.95 4.60 -7.55
CA GLU A 57 -22.74 3.55 -6.93
C GLU A 57 -21.88 2.33 -6.59
N GLU A 58 -20.98 1.94 -7.51
CA GLU A 58 -19.98 0.90 -7.33
C GLU A 58 -19.01 1.28 -6.21
N ARG A 59 -18.56 2.54 -6.16
CA ARG A 59 -17.64 3.02 -5.11
C ARG A 59 -18.29 2.93 -3.74
N VAL A 60 -19.54 3.35 -3.61
CA VAL A 60 -20.32 3.27 -2.36
C VAL A 60 -20.55 1.82 -1.97
N PHE A 61 -20.95 0.96 -2.92
CA PHE A 61 -21.13 -0.46 -2.67
C PHE A 61 -19.85 -1.13 -2.15
N LEU A 62 -18.72 -0.92 -2.82
CA LEU A 62 -17.44 -1.51 -2.44
C LEU A 62 -16.92 -0.94 -1.11
N PHE A 63 -17.11 0.35 -0.86
CA PHE A 63 -16.76 0.92 0.44
C PHE A 63 -17.54 0.24 1.56
N ASN A 64 -18.87 0.11 1.43
CA ASN A 64 -19.68 -0.56 2.45
C ASN A 64 -19.29 -2.03 2.62
N LEU A 65 -18.94 -2.71 1.53
CA LEU A 65 -18.48 -4.10 1.54
C LEU A 65 -17.16 -4.27 2.31
N PHE A 66 -16.21 -3.35 2.14
CA PHE A 66 -14.87 -3.44 2.74
C PHE A 66 -14.67 -2.56 3.98
N ALA A 67 -15.72 -1.88 4.47
CA ALA A 67 -15.60 -0.91 5.56
C ALA A 67 -14.97 -1.52 6.82
N GLU A 68 -15.39 -2.74 7.18
CA GLU A 68 -14.84 -3.47 8.32
C GLU A 68 -13.38 -3.87 8.08
N ASP A 69 -13.05 -4.40 6.90
CA ASP A 69 -11.68 -4.77 6.54
C ASP A 69 -10.73 -3.57 6.56
N ILE A 70 -11.17 -2.43 6.02
CA ILE A 70 -10.41 -1.18 6.02
C ILE A 70 -10.13 -0.73 7.45
N ALA A 71 -11.14 -0.75 8.33
CA ALA A 71 -10.98 -0.41 9.74
C ALA A 71 -10.03 -1.37 10.46
N ASN A 72 -10.13 -2.67 10.19
CA ASN A 72 -9.24 -3.69 10.76
C ASN A 72 -7.79 -3.49 10.33
N VAL A 73 -7.54 -3.18 9.05
CA VAL A 73 -6.19 -2.90 8.53
C VAL A 73 -5.64 -1.61 9.13
N GLU A 74 -6.47 -0.56 9.19
CA GLU A 74 -6.11 0.74 9.77
C GLU A 74 -5.68 0.58 11.23
N GLN A 75 -6.48 -0.11 12.06
CA GLN A 75 -6.14 -0.40 13.44
C GLN A 75 -4.91 -1.31 13.58
N MET A 76 -4.82 -2.36 12.76
CA MET A 76 -3.74 -3.35 12.86
C MET A 76 -2.39 -2.75 12.49
N LEU A 77 -2.33 -1.91 11.45
CA LEU A 77 -1.08 -1.37 10.91
C LEU A 77 -0.81 0.06 11.38
N GLY A 78 -1.78 0.76 11.95
CA GLY A 78 -1.68 2.18 12.31
C GLY A 78 -1.54 3.08 11.07
N TRP A 79 -2.06 2.62 9.92
CA TRP A 79 -2.03 3.38 8.67
C TRP A 79 -3.08 4.49 8.68
N ASP A 80 -2.92 5.47 7.78
CA ASP A 80 -4.04 6.28 7.34
C ASP A 80 -4.64 5.61 6.10
N CYS A 81 -5.86 5.09 6.22
CA CYS A 81 -6.57 4.43 5.13
C CYS A 81 -7.62 5.34 4.47
N SER A 82 -7.57 6.66 4.67
CA SER A 82 -8.58 7.60 4.17
C SER A 82 -8.78 7.55 2.65
N ASP A 83 -7.73 7.28 1.88
CA ASP A 83 -7.81 7.14 0.41
C ASP A 83 -8.75 6.00 -0.04
N TRP A 84 -9.01 5.03 0.84
CA TRP A 84 -9.87 3.88 0.55
C TRP A 84 -11.32 4.12 1.01
N LYS A 85 -11.58 5.16 1.79
CA LYS A 85 -12.91 5.51 2.33
C LYS A 85 -13.70 6.37 1.34
N LEU A 86 -14.99 6.60 1.63
CA LEU A 86 -15.86 7.54 0.90
C LEU A 86 -15.57 8.99 1.31
#